data_AF-A0AA38I906-F1
#
_entry.id   AF-A0AA38I906-F1
#
_cell.length_a   1.000
_cell.length_b   1.000
_cell.length_c   1.000
_cell.angle_alpha   90.00
_cell.angle_beta   90.00
_cell.angle_gamma   90.00
#
_symmetry.space_group_name_H-M   'P 1'
#
loop_
_entity.id
_entity.type
_entity.pdbx_description
1 polymer ?
#
loop_
_entity_poly.entity_id
_entity_poly.type
_entity_poly.pdbx_seq_one_letter_code
_entity_poly.pdbx_strand_id
1 'polypeptide(L)'
;MSSELSEIKHFYKNQTIFLTGGTGFLGKIILEKLLRECEGLSKVYMLIRPKKNKSSKQRLKELFDLPCFAVLKSKNVHALKKVCIVNGDCEEPVLGMSDEDIAVLKKETTCVIHASACVRFDQSLKKAALFVRATRDILELAKGMANLKAFVYVSTAFSNCVRLDIKEEFYEPPLTPEKFLAVVNSLDEDILDDISTRLLGNFPNTYVYSKNISEDLVRCAGESLPVAVVRPPIDTNCNVEPITGWADQFYGPFGLTTASTLGILRSVYIYDVPLEIVPLDYVVNCVISVLWKTSKSSKPTIYTIVPKKENVCTWYEARKLLFAHYLESPPLQMVWYYGLQFTPYKLRHDIYAFFLHTVVAYIADFALFCLGKPTGVVKIHERLAKQISSVEYFVTRHYHFHDNNTENLWNEMNEEDKELFNFDMKNMKWRDYLFKSFTGCNVYLLKESGEKISEAKRKMKILFVVHCATKVLLLYLLYKFVFFVLNRPLDLFTFSGPMGESDIDVTVVIGGWLERFVCDTWEVKEDCGVSDHNCILIGVEGVRGKFKSKIKKWRGWSMGNVNWEMFKSE
;
A
#
# COMPACT_ATOMS: atom_id res chain seq x y z
N MET A 1 -42.69 -15.58 -17.96
CA MET A 1 -41.79 -16.19 -16.95
C MET A 1 -42.19 -15.61 -15.62
N SER A 2 -42.64 -16.44 -14.69
CA SER A 2 -42.88 -16.02 -13.30
C SER A 2 -41.53 -15.60 -12.72
N SER A 3 -41.32 -14.32 -12.39
CA SER A 3 -40.11 -13.89 -11.67
C SER A 3 -40.06 -14.66 -10.36
N GLU A 4 -39.08 -15.54 -10.18
CA GLU A 4 -38.88 -16.23 -8.91
C GLU A 4 -38.68 -15.20 -7.80
N LEU A 5 -39.34 -15.39 -6.66
CA LEU A 5 -39.21 -14.47 -5.52
C LEU A 5 -37.81 -14.62 -4.90
N SER A 6 -37.13 -13.50 -4.67
CA SER A 6 -35.83 -13.46 -3.96
C SER A 6 -35.93 -14.06 -2.56
N GLU A 7 -35.20 -15.16 -2.30
CA GLU A 7 -35.16 -15.80 -0.99
C GLU A 7 -34.40 -14.95 0.02
N ILE A 8 -33.33 -14.28 -0.43
CA ILE A 8 -32.53 -13.39 0.41
C ILE A 8 -33.39 -12.23 0.90
N LYS A 9 -34.13 -11.54 0.01
CA LYS A 9 -35.05 -10.45 0.44
C LYS A 9 -36.13 -10.96 1.37
N HIS A 10 -36.68 -12.15 1.11
CA HIS A 10 -37.66 -12.75 2.01
C HIS A 10 -37.08 -13.03 3.40
N PHE A 11 -35.86 -13.54 3.49
CA PHE A 11 -35.17 -13.75 4.77
C PHE A 11 -35.00 -12.47 5.57
N TYR A 12 -34.64 -11.35 4.94
CA TYR A 12 -34.47 -10.06 5.61
C TYR A 12 -35.78 -9.44 6.10
N LYS A 13 -36.95 -9.98 5.71
CA LYS A 13 -38.23 -9.56 6.25
C LYS A 13 -38.27 -9.74 7.77
N ASN A 14 -38.67 -8.66 8.46
CA ASN A 14 -38.76 -8.58 9.91
C ASN A 14 -37.45 -8.87 10.66
N GLN A 15 -36.28 -8.83 10.00
CA GLN A 15 -35.01 -8.98 10.68
C GLN A 15 -34.58 -7.67 11.33
N THR A 16 -33.83 -7.79 12.42
CA THR A 16 -33.20 -6.69 13.14
C THR A 16 -31.70 -6.94 13.18
N ILE A 17 -30.93 -6.03 12.58
CA ILE A 17 -29.50 -6.22 12.39
C ILE A 17 -28.72 -5.37 13.39
N PHE A 18 -27.78 -5.96 14.11
CA PHE A 18 -26.73 -5.22 14.80
C PHE A 18 -25.49 -5.10 13.90
N LEU A 19 -25.17 -3.88 13.49
CA LEU A 19 -24.06 -3.56 12.59
C LEU A 19 -22.98 -2.78 13.33
N THR A 20 -21.78 -3.38 13.41
CA THR A 20 -20.56 -2.67 13.83
C THR A 20 -19.73 -2.29 12.62
N GLY A 21 -18.95 -1.20 12.73
CA GLY A 21 -18.18 -0.69 11.60
C GLY A 21 -19.03 0.00 10.52
N GLY A 22 -20.30 0.30 10.78
CA GLY A 22 -21.23 0.88 9.80
C GLY A 22 -20.83 2.26 9.24
N THR A 23 -19.95 3.00 9.94
CA THR A 23 -19.41 4.29 9.43
C THR A 23 -18.17 4.12 8.56
N GLY A 24 -17.60 2.90 8.50
CA GLY A 24 -16.43 2.56 7.68
C GLY A 24 -16.79 2.32 6.21
N PHE A 25 -15.76 2.14 5.38
CA PHE A 25 -15.89 2.01 3.91
C PHE A 25 -16.86 0.89 3.50
N LEU A 26 -16.65 -0.33 3.99
CA LEU A 26 -17.56 -1.45 3.76
C LEU A 26 -18.92 -1.27 4.44
N GLY A 27 -18.92 -0.91 5.73
CA GLY A 27 -20.13 -0.84 6.54
C GLY A 27 -21.19 0.13 6.02
N LYS A 28 -20.78 1.26 5.43
CA LYS A 28 -21.75 2.23 4.86
C LYS A 28 -22.48 1.68 3.64
N ILE A 29 -21.80 0.87 2.83
CA ILE A 29 -22.40 0.26 1.64
C ILE A 29 -23.23 -0.97 2.02
N ILE A 30 -22.83 -1.74 3.04
CA ILE A 30 -23.69 -2.76 3.66
C ILE A 30 -25.01 -2.13 4.12
N LEU A 31 -24.92 -1.02 4.87
CA LEU A 31 -26.10 -0.30 5.35
C LEU A 31 -26.98 0.19 4.20
N GLU A 32 -26.38 0.84 3.20
CA GLU A 32 -27.09 1.34 2.03
C GLU A 32 -27.83 0.21 1.30
N LYS A 33 -27.13 -0.90 1.01
CA LYS A 33 -27.67 -2.04 0.28
C LYS A 33 -28.82 -2.71 1.03
N LEU A 34 -28.67 -2.94 2.33
CA LEU A 34 -29.73 -3.49 3.18
C LEU A 34 -30.97 -2.60 3.18
N LEU A 35 -30.81 -1.29 3.37
CA LEU A 35 -31.94 -0.36 3.39
C LEU A 35 -32.60 -0.20 2.01
N ARG A 36 -31.82 -0.31 0.93
CA ARG A 36 -32.30 -0.12 -0.45
C ARG A 36 -33.02 -1.35 -0.99
N GLU A 37 -32.44 -2.53 -0.80
CA GLU A 37 -32.95 -3.75 -1.43
C GLU A 37 -33.82 -4.60 -0.50
N CYS A 38 -33.63 -4.52 0.82
CA CYS A 38 -34.39 -5.29 1.81
C CYS A 38 -35.50 -4.45 2.46
N GLU A 39 -36.52 -4.07 1.69
CA GLU A 39 -37.62 -3.20 2.17
C GLU A 39 -38.37 -3.77 3.39
N GLY A 40 -38.43 -5.10 3.53
CA GLY A 40 -39.03 -5.79 4.67
C GLY A 40 -38.20 -5.76 5.96
N LEU A 41 -36.96 -5.23 5.93
CA LEU A 41 -36.08 -5.13 7.09
C LEU A 41 -36.73 -4.26 8.17
N SER A 42 -36.73 -4.73 9.42
CA SER A 42 -37.37 -4.01 10.54
C SER A 42 -36.52 -2.82 10.97
N LYS A 43 -35.28 -3.09 11.39
CA LYS A 43 -34.41 -2.10 12.02
C LYS A 43 -32.94 -2.49 11.88
N VAL A 44 -32.06 -1.48 11.86
CA VAL A 44 -30.61 -1.66 11.98
C VAL A 44 -30.13 -0.90 13.21
N TYR A 45 -29.69 -1.63 14.23
CA TYR A 45 -28.92 -1.08 15.33
C TYR A 45 -27.48 -0.90 14.90
N MET A 46 -27.01 0.34 14.87
CA MET A 46 -25.68 0.67 14.38
C MET A 46 -24.82 1.21 15.51
N LEU A 47 -23.72 0.51 15.79
CA LEU A 47 -22.72 0.98 16.76
C LEU A 47 -21.98 2.19 16.19
N ILE A 48 -22.12 3.34 16.83
CA ILE A 48 -21.47 4.58 16.41
C ILE A 48 -20.68 5.16 17.57
N ARG A 49 -19.37 5.25 17.35
CA ARG A 49 -18.44 5.92 18.25
C ARG A 49 -18.67 7.43 18.34
N PRO A 50 -18.78 8.04 19.53
CA PRO A 50 -18.72 9.49 19.67
C PRO A 50 -17.31 10.02 19.31
N LYS A 51 -17.22 11.23 18.77
CA LYS A 51 -15.91 11.90 18.54
C LYS A 51 -15.83 13.19 19.34
N LYS A 52 -14.61 13.60 19.71
CA LYS A 52 -14.30 14.94 20.24
C LYS A 52 -14.89 15.95 19.24
N ASN A 53 -15.99 16.62 19.61
CA ASN A 53 -16.76 17.59 18.82
C ASN A 53 -17.86 17.07 17.86
N LYS A 54 -18.17 15.77 17.82
CA LYS A 54 -19.33 15.26 17.05
C LYS A 54 -20.07 14.16 17.80
N SER A 55 -21.37 14.39 18.03
CA SER A 55 -22.26 13.36 18.58
C SER A 55 -22.50 12.24 17.57
N SER A 56 -22.84 11.05 18.06
CA SER A 56 -23.19 9.90 17.21
C SER A 56 -24.32 10.22 16.22
N LYS A 57 -25.30 11.05 16.66
CA LYS A 57 -26.40 11.54 15.81
C LYS A 57 -25.91 12.43 14.67
N GLN A 58 -24.99 13.35 14.95
CA GLN A 58 -24.38 14.18 13.90
C GLN A 58 -23.58 13.32 12.92
N ARG A 59 -22.82 12.35 13.42
CA ARG A 59 -22.07 11.42 12.56
C ARG A 59 -22.98 10.60 11.65
N LEU A 60 -24.13 10.14 12.15
CA LEU A 60 -25.12 9.44 11.34
C LEU A 60 -25.71 10.34 10.26
N LYS A 61 -26.02 11.60 10.58
CA LYS A 61 -26.50 12.58 9.60
C LYS A 61 -25.49 12.79 8.47
N GLU A 62 -24.23 13.06 8.83
CA GLU A 62 -23.14 13.25 7.86
C GLU A 62 -22.92 12.01 6.99
N LEU A 63 -23.09 10.81 7.56
CA LEU A 63 -23.03 9.56 6.81
C LEU A 63 -24.09 9.51 5.71
N PHE A 64 -25.34 9.84 6.04
CA PHE A 64 -26.43 9.83 5.07
C PHE A 64 -26.29 10.93 4.02
N ASP A 65 -25.56 12.01 4.30
CA ASP A 65 -25.28 13.08 3.34
C ASP A 65 -24.23 12.68 2.28
N LEU A 66 -23.56 11.53 2.45
CA LEU A 66 -22.64 11.01 1.44
C LEU A 66 -23.36 10.63 0.13
N PRO A 67 -22.73 10.87 -1.04
CA PRO A 67 -23.29 10.52 -2.34
C PRO A 67 -23.73 9.06 -2.47
N CYS A 68 -23.07 8.10 -1.83
CA CYS A 68 -23.46 6.69 -1.92
C CYS A 68 -24.90 6.40 -1.45
N PHE A 69 -25.51 7.26 -0.62
CA PHE A 69 -26.91 7.12 -0.20
C PHE A 69 -27.91 7.79 -1.14
N ALA A 70 -27.46 8.42 -2.24
CA ALA A 70 -28.34 9.13 -3.17
C ALA A 70 -29.39 8.20 -3.81
N VAL A 71 -28.98 7.00 -4.22
CA VAL A 71 -29.88 6.00 -4.84
C VAL A 71 -30.91 5.49 -3.83
N LEU A 72 -30.50 5.18 -2.60
CA LEU A 72 -31.44 4.86 -1.52
C LEU A 72 -32.44 6.00 -1.29
N LYS A 73 -31.96 7.24 -1.18
CA LYS A 73 -32.82 8.40 -0.91
C LYS A 73 -33.83 8.65 -2.04
N SER A 74 -33.46 8.43 -3.29
CA SER A 74 -34.37 8.56 -4.43
C SER A 74 -35.42 7.46 -4.49
N LYS A 75 -35.08 6.23 -4.07
CA LYS A 75 -36.01 5.10 -4.01
C LYS A 75 -36.94 5.18 -2.78
N ASN A 76 -36.37 5.32 -1.59
CA ASN A 76 -37.11 5.34 -0.33
C ASN A 76 -36.34 6.05 0.79
N VAL A 77 -36.52 7.36 0.91
CA VAL A 77 -35.93 8.17 1.99
C VAL A 77 -36.36 7.72 3.40
N HIS A 78 -37.54 7.12 3.56
CA HIS A 78 -38.04 6.68 4.86
C HIS A 78 -37.29 5.46 5.41
N ALA A 79 -36.60 4.70 4.55
CA ALA A 79 -35.76 3.59 4.99
C ALA A 79 -34.67 4.05 5.98
N LEU A 80 -34.18 5.30 5.88
CA LEU A 80 -33.21 5.87 6.82
C LEU A 80 -33.72 5.91 8.28
N LYS A 81 -35.03 5.96 8.50
CA LYS A 81 -35.64 5.96 9.84
C LYS A 81 -35.51 4.60 10.55
N LYS A 82 -35.17 3.53 9.82
CA LYS A 82 -34.94 2.19 10.37
C LYS A 82 -33.60 2.07 11.10
N VAL A 83 -32.73 3.07 10.99
CA VAL A 83 -31.41 3.05 11.64
C VAL A 83 -31.50 3.63 13.04
N CYS A 84 -31.20 2.81 14.04
CA CYS A 84 -31.14 3.19 15.45
C CYS A 84 -29.67 3.25 15.89
N ILE A 85 -29.30 4.32 16.57
CA ILE A 85 -27.93 4.52 17.05
C ILE A 85 -27.76 3.74 18.36
N VAL A 86 -26.70 2.95 18.43
CA VAL A 86 -26.15 2.42 19.68
C VAL A 86 -24.85 3.16 19.95
N ASN A 87 -24.76 3.84 21.09
CA ASN A 87 -23.54 4.57 21.43
C ASN A 87 -22.50 3.59 21.96
N GLY A 88 -21.31 3.60 21.36
CA GLY A 88 -20.21 2.77 21.84
C GLY A 88 -19.00 2.78 20.92
N ASP A 89 -17.89 2.25 21.42
CA ASP A 89 -16.61 2.16 20.76
C ASP A 89 -16.02 0.76 20.93
N CYS A 90 -15.59 0.14 19.84
CA CYS A 90 -14.88 -1.15 19.89
C CYS A 90 -13.57 -1.06 20.69
N GLU A 91 -13.01 0.14 20.86
CA GLU A 91 -11.83 0.36 21.70
C GLU A 91 -12.13 0.28 23.21
N GLU A 92 -13.40 0.31 23.63
CA GLU A 92 -13.82 0.33 25.05
C GLU A 92 -14.35 -1.05 25.55
N PRO A 93 -14.17 -1.39 26.85
CA PRO A 93 -14.74 -2.60 27.47
C PRO A 93 -16.24 -2.74 27.19
N VAL A 94 -16.70 -3.94 26.79
CA VAL A 94 -18.13 -4.18 26.45
C VAL A 94 -18.65 -3.19 25.39
N LEU A 95 -17.75 -2.77 24.51
CA LEU A 95 -17.97 -1.75 23.47
C LEU A 95 -18.40 -0.37 24.01
N GLY A 96 -18.26 -0.10 25.31
CA GLY A 96 -18.71 1.15 25.92
C GLY A 96 -20.22 1.42 25.80
N MET A 97 -21.03 0.37 25.62
CA MET A 97 -22.49 0.48 25.52
C MET A 97 -23.13 0.57 26.91
N SER A 98 -24.29 1.21 27.00
CA SER A 98 -25.07 1.21 28.24
C SER A 98 -25.79 -0.13 28.45
N ASP A 99 -26.17 -0.42 29.69
CA ASP A 99 -26.91 -1.65 30.02
C ASP A 99 -28.27 -1.68 29.31
N GLU A 100 -28.91 -0.53 29.10
CA GLU A 100 -30.16 -0.42 28.35
C GLU A 100 -29.98 -0.81 26.88
N ASP A 101 -28.94 -0.29 26.22
CA ASP A 101 -28.62 -0.64 24.83
C ASP A 101 -28.30 -2.15 24.72
N ILE A 102 -27.53 -2.69 25.66
CA ILE A 102 -27.23 -4.14 25.75
C ILE A 102 -28.51 -4.97 25.87
N ALA A 103 -29.43 -4.57 26.77
CA ALA A 103 -30.68 -5.28 26.98
C ALA A 103 -31.58 -5.24 25.73
N VAL A 104 -31.67 -4.09 25.06
CA VAL A 104 -32.40 -3.94 23.79
C VAL A 104 -31.80 -4.82 22.70
N LEU A 105 -30.47 -4.82 22.56
CA LEU A 105 -29.78 -5.65 21.56
C LEU A 105 -30.02 -7.14 21.80
N LYS A 106 -29.92 -7.62 23.05
CA LYS A 106 -30.20 -9.02 23.42
C LYS A 106 -31.64 -9.44 23.12
N LYS A 107 -32.59 -8.52 23.27
CA LYS A 107 -34.02 -8.79 23.04
C LYS A 107 -34.40 -8.79 21.57
N GLU A 108 -33.94 -7.79 20.81
CA GLU A 108 -34.48 -7.50 19.47
C GLU A 108 -33.61 -8.01 18.31
N THR A 109 -32.31 -8.19 18.51
CA THR A 109 -31.38 -8.51 17.41
C THR A 109 -31.56 -9.95 16.92
N THR A 110 -31.69 -10.10 15.60
CA THR A 110 -31.78 -11.41 14.94
C THR A 110 -30.57 -11.71 14.07
N CYS A 111 -29.80 -10.71 13.66
CA CYS A 111 -28.61 -10.88 12.85
C CYS A 111 -27.51 -9.92 13.30
N VAL A 112 -26.26 -10.37 13.28
CA VAL A 112 -25.09 -9.54 13.60
C VAL A 112 -24.15 -9.48 12.42
N ILE A 113 -23.72 -8.27 12.05
CA ILE A 113 -22.63 -8.03 11.10
C ILE A 113 -21.50 -7.34 11.87
N HIS A 114 -20.43 -8.08 12.11
CA HIS A 114 -19.22 -7.56 12.72
C HIS A 114 -18.19 -7.20 11.65
N ALA A 115 -18.23 -5.94 11.19
CA ALA A 115 -17.30 -5.39 10.19
C ALA A 115 -16.33 -4.33 10.77
N SER A 116 -16.32 -4.09 12.08
CA SER A 116 -15.41 -3.14 12.72
C SER A 116 -13.99 -3.70 12.75
N ALA A 117 -13.01 -2.92 12.29
CA ALA A 117 -11.58 -3.20 12.39
C ALA A 117 -10.77 -1.91 12.24
N CYS A 118 -9.51 -1.91 12.71
CA CYS A 118 -8.52 -0.90 12.34
C CYS A 118 -7.68 -1.41 11.17
N VAL A 119 -7.96 -0.92 9.96
CA VAL A 119 -7.26 -1.34 8.72
C VAL A 119 -5.93 -0.59 8.53
N ARG A 120 -5.27 -0.17 9.62
CA ARG A 120 -3.95 0.46 9.57
C ARG A 120 -2.90 -0.60 9.88
N PHE A 121 -1.91 -0.73 9.00
CA PHE A 121 -0.91 -1.81 9.09
C PHE A 121 0.29 -1.44 9.98
N ASP A 122 0.33 -0.21 10.50
CA ASP A 122 1.41 0.35 11.32
C ASP A 122 1.00 0.54 12.80
N GLN A 123 -0.04 -0.16 13.25
CA GLN A 123 -0.56 -0.02 14.62
C GLN A 123 0.21 -0.89 15.60
N SER A 124 0.31 -0.44 16.86
CA SER A 124 0.87 -1.22 17.96
C SER A 124 0.04 -2.48 18.26
N LEU A 125 0.67 -3.48 18.89
CA LEU A 125 -0.02 -4.69 19.35
C LEU A 125 -1.15 -4.36 20.35
N LYS A 126 -0.95 -3.33 21.17
CA LYS A 126 -1.95 -2.82 22.11
C LYS A 126 -3.22 -2.37 21.40
N LYS A 127 -3.07 -1.61 20.30
CA LYS A 127 -4.21 -1.22 19.46
C LYS A 127 -4.86 -2.41 18.76
N ALA A 128 -4.09 -3.37 18.28
CA ALA A 128 -4.62 -4.58 17.65
C ALA A 128 -5.44 -5.44 18.63
N ALA A 129 -5.00 -5.57 19.87
CA ALA A 129 -5.70 -6.30 20.94
C ALA A 129 -7.09 -5.73 21.26
N LEU A 130 -7.30 -4.42 21.11
CA LEU A 130 -8.62 -3.81 21.30
C LEU A 130 -9.66 -4.40 20.34
N PHE A 131 -9.29 -4.69 19.09
CA PHE A 131 -10.21 -5.26 18.10
C PHE A 131 -10.43 -6.76 18.31
N VAL A 132 -9.43 -7.50 18.78
CA VAL A 132 -9.61 -8.90 19.23
C VAL A 132 -10.58 -8.94 20.41
N ARG A 133 -10.40 -8.07 21.40
CA ARG A 133 -11.30 -7.91 22.54
C ARG A 133 -12.71 -7.54 22.10
N ALA A 134 -12.86 -6.59 21.17
CA ALA A 134 -14.16 -6.21 20.65
C ALA A 134 -14.87 -7.39 19.99
N THR A 135 -14.17 -8.22 19.20
CA THR A 135 -14.74 -9.44 18.62
C THR A 135 -15.25 -10.38 19.71
N ARG A 136 -14.46 -10.62 20.77
CA ARG A 136 -14.86 -11.43 21.93
C ARG A 136 -16.12 -10.87 22.59
N ASP A 137 -16.11 -9.58 22.92
CA ASP A 137 -17.21 -8.93 23.65
C ASP A 137 -18.52 -8.94 22.82
N ILE A 138 -18.44 -8.80 21.49
CA ILE A 138 -19.62 -8.92 20.60
C ILE A 138 -20.12 -10.37 20.53
N LEU A 139 -19.23 -11.36 20.50
CA LEU A 139 -19.62 -12.78 20.54
C LEU A 139 -20.30 -13.13 21.86
N GLU A 140 -19.78 -12.65 22.99
CA GLU A 140 -20.43 -12.82 24.30
C GLU A 140 -21.79 -12.13 24.38
N LEU A 141 -21.93 -10.93 23.79
CA LEU A 141 -23.23 -10.29 23.65
C LEU A 141 -24.20 -11.13 22.80
N ALA A 142 -23.72 -11.72 21.71
CA ALA A 142 -24.50 -12.53 20.79
C ALA A 142 -25.02 -13.83 21.44
N LYS A 143 -24.27 -14.43 22.38
CA LYS A 143 -24.76 -15.56 23.20
C LYS A 143 -26.00 -15.21 24.04
N GLY A 144 -26.15 -13.93 24.40
CA GLY A 144 -27.33 -13.44 25.12
C GLY A 144 -28.50 -13.04 24.22
N MET A 145 -28.39 -13.12 22.89
CA MET A 145 -29.44 -12.72 21.95
C MET A 145 -30.45 -13.86 21.74
N ALA A 146 -31.68 -13.68 22.24
CA ALA A 146 -32.68 -14.75 22.28
C ALA A 146 -33.16 -15.23 20.89
N ASN A 147 -33.05 -14.38 19.87
CA ASN A 147 -33.60 -14.62 18.53
C ASN A 147 -32.51 -14.60 17.44
N LEU A 148 -31.24 -14.82 17.81
CA LEU A 148 -30.14 -14.76 16.86
C LEU A 148 -30.24 -15.89 15.83
N LYS A 149 -30.32 -15.52 14.56
CA LYS A 149 -30.34 -16.42 13.41
C LYS A 149 -28.98 -16.56 12.75
N ALA A 150 -28.19 -15.50 12.71
CA ALA A 150 -26.90 -15.50 12.04
C ALA A 150 -25.95 -14.43 12.58
N PHE A 151 -24.67 -14.76 12.62
CA PHE A 151 -23.57 -13.87 12.96
C PHE A 151 -22.51 -13.94 11.86
N VAL A 152 -22.17 -12.80 11.26
CA VAL A 152 -21.10 -12.73 10.26
C VAL A 152 -19.96 -11.86 10.75
N TYR A 153 -18.77 -12.44 10.81
CA TYR A 153 -17.52 -11.72 11.01
C TYR A 153 -16.85 -11.42 9.67
N VAL A 154 -16.53 -10.15 9.42
CA VAL A 154 -15.73 -9.78 8.25
C VAL A 154 -14.24 -9.82 8.63
N SER A 155 -13.54 -10.81 8.10
CA SER A 155 -12.09 -10.98 8.21
C SER A 155 -11.39 -10.45 6.95
N THR A 156 -10.33 -11.10 6.50
CA THR A 156 -9.63 -10.83 5.25
C THR A 156 -9.02 -12.13 4.70
N ALA A 157 -8.93 -12.27 3.38
CA ALA A 157 -8.25 -13.40 2.73
C ALA A 157 -6.80 -13.54 3.22
N PHE A 158 -6.18 -12.42 3.60
CA PHE A 158 -4.81 -12.38 4.09
C PHE A 158 -4.66 -12.70 5.59
N SER A 159 -5.73 -13.09 6.31
CA SER A 159 -5.65 -13.44 7.74
C SER A 159 -4.71 -14.62 7.98
N ASN A 160 -4.41 -15.41 6.95
CA ASN A 160 -3.49 -16.55 6.98
C ASN A 160 -2.33 -16.38 5.99
N CYS A 161 -1.94 -15.15 5.65
CA CYS A 161 -0.91 -14.81 4.66
C CYS A 161 0.53 -15.27 4.99
N VAL A 162 0.74 -15.90 6.14
CA VAL A 162 1.97 -16.68 6.42
C VAL A 162 2.02 -17.96 5.59
N ARG A 163 0.89 -18.37 5.01
CA ARG A 163 0.74 -19.48 4.05
C ARG A 163 0.51 -18.92 2.65
N LEU A 164 0.93 -19.67 1.64
CA LEU A 164 0.65 -19.34 0.24
C LEU A 164 -0.64 -20.03 -0.24
N ASP A 165 -0.89 -21.28 0.15
CA ASP A 165 -2.15 -21.98 -0.08
C ASP A 165 -3.08 -21.76 1.13
N ILE A 166 -4.20 -21.06 0.92
CA ILE A 166 -5.13 -20.64 1.98
C ILE A 166 -6.53 -21.14 1.63
N LYS A 167 -7.02 -22.07 2.46
CA LYS A 167 -8.32 -22.71 2.30
C LYS A 167 -9.40 -22.02 3.15
N GLU A 168 -10.66 -22.35 2.86
CA GLU A 168 -11.82 -21.93 3.66
C GLU A 168 -12.00 -22.79 4.92
N GLU A 169 -10.93 -22.87 5.71
CA GLU A 169 -10.89 -23.56 7.00
C GLU A 169 -10.34 -22.64 8.08
N PHE A 170 -10.68 -22.95 9.33
CA PHE A 170 -10.11 -22.27 10.48
C PHE A 170 -8.72 -22.83 10.74
N TYR A 171 -7.73 -21.94 10.83
CA TYR A 171 -6.36 -22.29 11.14
C TYR A 171 -6.10 -22.07 12.63
N GLU A 172 -5.18 -22.85 13.20
CA GLU A 172 -4.69 -22.59 14.55
C GLU A 172 -4.04 -21.20 14.62
N PRO A 173 -4.42 -20.36 15.59
CA PRO A 173 -3.84 -19.03 15.71
C PRO A 173 -2.41 -19.11 16.25
N PRO A 174 -1.56 -18.12 15.94
CA PRO A 174 -0.19 -18.07 16.49
C PRO A 174 -0.17 -17.97 18.02
N LEU A 175 -1.24 -17.41 18.61
CA LEU A 175 -1.46 -17.33 20.04
C LEU A 175 -2.97 -17.37 20.28
N THR A 176 -3.41 -18.10 21.31
CA THR A 176 -4.85 -18.13 21.63
C THR A 176 -5.32 -16.71 22.02
N PRO A 177 -6.59 -16.36 21.74
CA PRO A 177 -7.11 -15.04 22.06
C PRO A 177 -6.91 -14.64 23.54
N GLU A 178 -7.08 -15.58 24.47
CA GLU A 178 -6.93 -15.36 25.91
C GLU A 178 -5.48 -15.03 26.26
N LYS A 179 -4.52 -15.80 25.71
CA LYS A 179 -3.09 -15.57 25.95
C LYS A 179 -2.65 -14.24 25.33
N PHE A 180 -3.11 -13.93 24.13
CA PHE A 180 -2.78 -12.67 23.47
C PHE A 180 -3.28 -11.47 24.27
N LEU A 181 -4.54 -11.48 24.68
CA LEU A 181 -5.11 -10.42 25.50
C LEU A 181 -4.43 -10.34 26.87
N ALA A 182 -4.09 -11.47 27.49
CA ALA A 182 -3.39 -11.50 28.77
C ALA A 182 -1.99 -10.87 28.67
N VAL A 183 -1.19 -11.23 27.67
CA VAL A 183 0.14 -10.64 27.44
C VAL A 183 0.03 -9.15 27.22
N VAL A 184 -0.84 -8.70 26.32
CA VAL A 184 -0.97 -7.28 25.96
C VAL A 184 -1.50 -6.44 27.12
N ASN A 185 -2.38 -6.98 27.97
CA ASN A 185 -2.90 -6.26 29.13
C ASN A 185 -1.93 -6.23 30.32
N SER A 186 -0.95 -7.15 30.37
CA SER A 186 -0.01 -7.27 31.50
C SER A 186 1.29 -6.52 31.30
N LEU A 187 1.59 -6.06 30.08
CA LEU A 187 2.85 -5.42 29.73
C LEU A 187 2.62 -3.95 29.34
N ASP A 188 3.60 -3.12 29.68
CA ASP A 188 3.66 -1.73 29.24
C ASP A 188 3.94 -1.63 27.73
N GLU A 189 3.58 -0.50 27.14
CA GLU A 189 3.58 -0.32 25.67
C GLU A 189 5.00 -0.34 25.08
N ASP A 190 5.99 0.19 25.80
CA ASP A 190 7.41 0.14 25.46
C ASP A 190 7.93 -1.30 25.42
N ILE A 191 7.62 -2.11 26.44
CA ILE A 191 7.99 -3.53 26.47
C ILE A 191 7.31 -4.30 25.33
N LEU A 192 6.03 -4.02 25.07
CA LEU A 192 5.29 -4.65 23.96
C LEU A 192 5.89 -4.31 22.60
N ASP A 193 6.33 -3.07 22.40
CA ASP A 193 6.97 -2.63 21.18
C ASP A 193 8.33 -3.33 20.99
N ASP A 194 9.12 -3.50 22.05
CA ASP A 194 10.41 -4.22 22.04
C ASP A 194 10.25 -5.71 21.67
N ILE A 195 9.17 -6.37 22.14
CA ILE A 195 8.92 -7.79 21.83
C ILE A 195 8.01 -8.00 20.61
N SER A 196 7.51 -6.93 20.00
CA SER A 196 6.46 -6.97 18.97
C SER A 196 6.80 -7.88 17.79
N THR A 197 8.05 -7.78 17.30
CA THR A 197 8.55 -8.57 16.18
C THR A 197 8.54 -10.07 16.50
N ARG A 198 8.84 -10.46 17.75
CA ARG A 198 8.82 -11.86 18.18
C ARG A 198 7.38 -12.39 18.33
N LEU A 199 6.46 -11.56 18.85
CA LEU A 199 5.05 -11.93 18.99
C LEU A 199 4.33 -12.08 17.65
N LEU A 200 4.63 -11.19 16.69
CA LEU A 200 4.10 -11.28 15.34
C LEU A 200 4.64 -12.49 14.57
N GLY A 201 5.89 -12.90 14.84
CA GLY A 201 6.53 -13.98 14.12
C GLY A 201 6.59 -13.68 12.61
N ASN A 202 5.98 -14.55 11.81
CA ASN A 202 5.97 -14.40 10.35
C ASN A 202 4.87 -13.47 9.81
N PHE A 203 3.97 -12.97 10.67
CA PHE A 203 2.91 -12.08 10.22
C PHE A 203 3.48 -10.69 9.86
N PRO A 204 3.14 -10.14 8.69
CA PRO A 204 3.74 -8.90 8.19
C PRO A 204 3.28 -7.63 8.93
N ASN A 205 2.14 -7.69 9.62
CA ASN A 205 1.59 -6.58 10.38
C ASN A 205 0.58 -7.03 11.43
N THR A 206 0.27 -6.13 12.36
CA THR A 206 -0.66 -6.35 13.47
C THR A 206 -2.11 -6.51 13.02
N TYR A 207 -2.50 -5.97 11.86
CA TYR A 207 -3.86 -6.11 11.33
C TYR A 207 -4.19 -7.56 10.96
N VAL A 208 -3.40 -8.19 10.08
CA VAL A 208 -3.65 -9.59 9.69
C VAL A 208 -3.48 -10.55 10.88
N TYR A 209 -2.56 -10.24 11.79
CA TYR A 209 -2.36 -10.98 13.03
C TYR A 209 -3.62 -10.94 13.92
N SER A 210 -4.20 -9.76 14.14
CA SER A 210 -5.44 -9.62 14.90
C SER A 210 -6.63 -10.31 14.25
N LYS A 211 -6.73 -10.26 12.91
CA LYS A 211 -7.78 -10.96 12.15
C LYS A 211 -7.68 -12.46 12.31
N ASN A 212 -6.47 -13.01 12.26
CA ASN A 212 -6.22 -14.41 12.51
C ASN A 212 -6.70 -14.85 13.90
N ILE A 213 -6.30 -14.12 14.94
CA ILE A 213 -6.70 -14.43 16.33
C ILE A 213 -8.21 -14.28 16.52
N SER A 214 -8.83 -13.24 15.93
CA SER A 214 -10.28 -13.05 15.97
C SER A 214 -11.06 -14.17 15.27
N GLU A 215 -10.52 -14.79 14.22
CA GLU A 215 -11.16 -15.95 13.58
C GLU A 215 -11.26 -17.15 14.54
N ASP A 216 -10.27 -17.34 15.42
CA ASP A 216 -10.32 -18.40 16.43
C ASP A 216 -11.41 -18.16 17.49
N LEU A 217 -11.65 -16.90 17.88
CA LEU A 217 -12.79 -16.53 18.72
C LEU A 217 -14.12 -16.91 18.05
N VAL A 218 -14.25 -16.60 16.76
CA VAL A 218 -15.47 -16.94 15.99
C VAL A 218 -15.62 -18.45 15.86
N ARG A 219 -14.54 -19.19 15.61
CA ARG A 219 -14.52 -20.66 15.59
C ARG A 219 -15.07 -21.24 16.90
N CYS A 220 -14.56 -20.78 18.03
CA CYS A 220 -14.99 -21.26 19.36
C CYS A 220 -16.46 -20.91 19.63
N ALA A 221 -16.89 -19.69 19.30
CA ALA A 221 -18.28 -19.29 19.48
C ALA A 221 -19.25 -20.10 18.62
N GLY A 222 -18.77 -20.63 17.49
CA GLY A 222 -19.49 -21.49 16.57
C GLY A 222 -20.02 -22.81 17.14
N GLU A 223 -19.58 -23.21 18.33
CA GLU A 223 -20.16 -24.35 19.06
C GLU A 223 -21.59 -24.04 19.57
N SER A 224 -21.91 -22.76 19.76
CA SER A 224 -23.16 -22.30 20.36
C SER A 224 -23.94 -21.30 19.52
N LEU A 225 -23.29 -20.70 18.50
CA LEU A 225 -23.85 -19.63 17.69
C LEU A 225 -23.81 -19.98 16.19
N PRO A 226 -24.81 -19.57 15.40
CA PRO A 226 -24.78 -19.68 13.94
C PRO A 226 -23.83 -18.64 13.35
N VAL A 227 -22.53 -18.97 13.26
CA VAL A 227 -21.48 -18.04 12.84
C VAL A 227 -20.95 -18.34 11.44
N ALA A 228 -20.53 -17.29 10.75
CA ALA A 228 -19.73 -17.39 9.53
C ALA A 228 -18.65 -16.31 9.49
N VAL A 229 -17.60 -16.57 8.71
CA VAL A 229 -16.52 -15.62 8.43
C VAL A 229 -16.52 -15.32 6.94
N VAL A 230 -16.46 -14.03 6.58
CA VAL A 230 -16.24 -13.60 5.19
C VAL A 230 -14.82 -13.03 5.07
N ARG A 231 -14.02 -13.58 4.14
CA ARG A 231 -12.63 -13.21 3.88
C ARG A 231 -12.51 -12.53 2.50
N PRO A 232 -12.68 -11.20 2.41
CA PRO A 232 -12.31 -10.45 1.20
C PRO A 232 -10.79 -10.17 1.16
N PRO A 233 -10.17 -10.05 -0.03
CA PRO A 233 -8.79 -9.60 -0.17
C PRO A 233 -8.77 -8.07 -0.08
N ILE A 234 -8.23 -7.36 -1.08
CA ILE A 234 -8.22 -5.91 -1.11
C ILE A 234 -9.54 -5.41 -1.72
N ASP A 235 -10.40 -4.78 -0.91
CA ASP A 235 -11.62 -4.14 -1.40
C ASP A 235 -11.32 -2.78 -2.06
N THR A 236 -11.82 -2.61 -3.28
CA THR A 236 -11.61 -1.40 -4.10
C THR A 236 -12.94 -0.72 -4.45
N ASN A 237 -13.00 0.12 -5.49
CA ASN A 237 -14.22 0.86 -5.83
C ASN A 237 -15.40 -0.08 -6.12
N CYS A 238 -16.63 0.41 -5.92
CA CYS A 238 -17.83 -0.27 -6.38
C CYS A 238 -17.80 -0.48 -7.91
N ASN A 239 -18.17 -1.66 -8.39
CA ASN A 239 -18.26 -1.95 -9.83
C ASN A 239 -19.55 -1.39 -10.43
N VAL A 240 -20.66 -1.55 -9.73
CA VAL A 240 -22.01 -1.16 -10.20
C VAL A 240 -22.70 -0.29 -9.16
N GLU A 241 -22.81 -0.75 -7.92
CA GLU A 241 -23.76 -0.19 -6.94
C GLU A 241 -23.13 0.25 -5.60
N PRO A 242 -23.78 1.12 -4.83
CA PRO A 242 -24.93 1.95 -5.21
C PRO A 242 -24.58 2.97 -6.29
N ILE A 243 -23.30 3.30 -6.42
CA ILE A 243 -22.78 4.19 -7.45
C ILE A 243 -21.49 3.60 -8.00
N THR A 244 -21.40 3.52 -9.32
CA THR A 244 -20.23 3.00 -10.02
C THR A 244 -18.98 3.82 -9.69
N GLY A 245 -17.87 3.14 -9.40
CA GLY A 245 -16.59 3.77 -9.12
C GLY A 245 -16.52 4.44 -7.74
N TRP A 246 -17.53 4.30 -6.88
CA TRP A 246 -17.57 4.96 -5.58
C TRP A 246 -16.33 4.64 -4.71
N ALA A 247 -15.71 5.71 -4.17
CA ALA A 247 -14.64 5.66 -3.18
C ALA A 247 -14.60 6.98 -2.40
N ASP A 248 -14.28 6.95 -1.11
CA ASP A 248 -14.24 8.16 -0.28
C ASP A 248 -13.02 8.26 0.65
N GLN A 249 -11.97 7.48 0.36
CA GLN A 249 -10.74 7.46 1.13
C GLN A 249 -9.50 7.35 0.23
N PHE A 250 -8.39 7.96 0.66
CA PHE A 250 -7.08 7.86 0.01
C PHE A 250 -6.18 6.75 0.62
N TYR A 251 -6.73 5.90 1.49
CA TYR A 251 -5.94 4.85 2.13
C TYR A 251 -5.78 3.64 1.19
N GLY A 252 -4.62 2.97 1.23
CA GLY A 252 -4.35 1.76 0.46
C GLY A 252 -4.44 1.97 -1.07
N PRO A 253 -5.14 1.11 -1.82
CA PRO A 253 -5.12 1.10 -3.29
C PRO A 253 -5.63 2.42 -3.92
N PHE A 254 -6.54 3.13 -3.26
CA PHE A 254 -7.09 4.39 -3.73
C PHE A 254 -6.03 5.51 -3.76
N GLY A 255 -5.22 5.61 -2.71
CA GLY A 255 -4.12 6.57 -2.61
C GLY A 255 -3.02 6.28 -3.62
N LEU A 256 -2.62 5.01 -3.75
CA LEU A 256 -1.60 4.59 -4.71
C LEU A 256 -2.04 4.82 -6.15
N THR A 257 -3.29 4.47 -6.49
CA THR A 257 -3.87 4.73 -7.81
C THR A 257 -3.88 6.22 -8.08
N THR A 258 -4.44 7.03 -7.19
CA THR A 258 -4.50 8.49 -7.39
C THR A 258 -3.11 9.13 -7.48
N ALA A 259 -2.15 8.73 -6.65
CA ALA A 259 -0.79 9.24 -6.72
C ALA A 259 -0.10 8.87 -8.04
N SER A 260 -0.37 7.67 -8.57
CA SER A 260 0.17 7.26 -9.87
C SER A 260 -0.41 8.06 -11.02
N THR A 261 -1.72 8.33 -11.01
CA THR A 261 -2.42 9.06 -12.07
C THR A 261 -2.09 10.55 -12.07
N LEU A 262 -1.76 11.12 -10.91
CA LEU A 262 -1.24 12.48 -10.80
C LEU A 262 0.23 12.60 -11.24
N GLY A 263 0.92 11.49 -11.50
CA GLY A 263 2.34 11.45 -11.85
C GLY A 263 3.30 11.63 -10.66
N ILE A 264 2.81 11.47 -9.43
CA ILE A 264 3.58 11.54 -8.19
C ILE A 264 4.27 10.19 -7.93
N LEU A 265 3.52 9.10 -8.02
CA LEU A 265 4.07 7.75 -7.84
C LEU A 265 4.64 7.21 -9.16
N ARG A 266 5.96 6.92 -9.16
CA ARG A 266 6.71 6.50 -10.36
C ARG A 266 7.21 5.06 -10.37
N SER A 267 7.43 4.45 -9.21
CA SER A 267 7.96 3.10 -9.11
C SER A 267 7.35 2.38 -7.92
N VAL A 268 7.06 1.09 -8.09
CA VAL A 268 6.61 0.18 -7.01
C VAL A 268 7.34 -1.15 -7.17
N TYR A 269 7.86 -1.68 -6.07
CA TYR A 269 8.41 -3.04 -6.02
C TYR A 269 7.27 -4.05 -5.89
N ILE A 270 7.11 -4.89 -6.93
CA ILE A 270 5.98 -5.81 -7.08
C ILE A 270 6.33 -6.93 -8.05
N TYR A 271 5.82 -8.12 -7.81
CA TYR A 271 5.94 -9.25 -8.73
C TYR A 271 4.76 -9.30 -9.71
N ASP A 272 4.90 -10.06 -10.78
CA ASP A 272 3.80 -10.32 -11.71
C ASP A 272 2.89 -11.41 -11.15
N VAL A 273 2.16 -11.05 -10.08
CA VAL A 273 1.23 -11.93 -9.37
C VAL A 273 -0.22 -11.52 -9.64
N PRO A 274 -1.20 -12.40 -9.39
CA PRO A 274 -2.61 -12.06 -9.51
C PRO A 274 -2.99 -10.78 -8.75
N LEU A 275 -3.90 -10.04 -9.34
CA LEU A 275 -4.50 -8.83 -8.79
C LEU A 275 -5.58 -9.23 -7.78
N GLU A 276 -5.18 -9.44 -6.53
CA GLU A 276 -6.06 -9.83 -5.42
C GLU A 276 -6.94 -8.67 -4.93
N ILE A 277 -7.75 -8.11 -5.83
CA ILE A 277 -8.73 -7.06 -5.54
C ILE A 277 -10.15 -7.54 -5.85
N VAL A 278 -11.12 -7.03 -5.09
CA VAL A 278 -12.54 -7.32 -5.28
C VAL A 278 -13.35 -6.01 -5.20
N PRO A 279 -14.37 -5.83 -6.07
CA PRO A 279 -15.29 -4.70 -5.95
C PRO A 279 -16.01 -4.66 -4.60
N LEU A 280 -16.13 -3.46 -4.02
CA LEU A 280 -16.76 -3.32 -2.70
C LEU A 280 -18.20 -3.85 -2.66
N ASP A 281 -18.97 -3.60 -3.71
CA ASP A 281 -20.35 -4.07 -3.84
C ASP A 281 -20.45 -5.61 -3.89
N TYR A 282 -19.46 -6.29 -4.45
CA TYR A 282 -19.43 -7.74 -4.45
C TYR A 282 -19.16 -8.28 -3.05
N VAL A 283 -18.26 -7.66 -2.28
CA VAL A 283 -18.05 -8.01 -0.86
C VAL A 283 -19.32 -7.80 -0.06
N VAL A 284 -20.02 -6.68 -0.27
CA VAL A 284 -21.30 -6.37 0.39
C VAL A 284 -22.36 -7.42 0.09
N ASN A 285 -22.52 -7.76 -1.19
CA ASN A 285 -23.49 -8.75 -1.65
C ASN A 285 -23.18 -10.15 -1.10
N CYS A 286 -21.90 -10.52 -1.05
CA CYS A 286 -21.45 -11.75 -0.41
C CYS A 286 -21.78 -11.76 1.09
N VAL A 287 -21.47 -10.71 1.85
CA VAL A 287 -21.79 -10.63 3.29
C VAL A 287 -23.30 -10.77 3.55
N ILE A 288 -24.13 -10.11 2.75
CA ILE A 288 -25.60 -10.16 2.87
C ILE A 288 -26.12 -11.56 2.55
N SER A 289 -25.56 -12.22 1.54
CA SER A 289 -25.93 -13.59 1.13
C SER A 289 -25.46 -14.62 2.16
N VAL A 290 -24.27 -14.44 2.74
CA VAL A 290 -23.73 -15.31 3.79
C VAL A 290 -24.58 -15.24 5.06
N LEU A 291 -25.11 -14.08 5.44
CA LEU A 291 -26.07 -13.98 6.55
C LEU A 291 -27.31 -14.86 6.33
N TRP A 292 -27.90 -14.80 5.13
CA TRP A 292 -29.03 -15.67 4.74
C TRP A 292 -28.64 -17.15 4.83
N LYS A 293 -27.50 -17.53 4.25
CA LYS A 293 -27.04 -18.93 4.26
C LYS A 293 -26.75 -19.44 5.67
N THR A 294 -26.13 -18.61 6.49
CA THR A 294 -25.79 -18.92 7.90
C THR A 294 -27.06 -19.12 8.73
N SER A 295 -28.16 -18.42 8.41
CA SER A 295 -29.44 -18.66 9.11
C SER A 295 -30.04 -20.06 8.89
N LYS A 296 -29.58 -20.77 7.86
CA LYS A 296 -30.02 -22.12 7.50
C LYS A 296 -29.05 -23.21 8.02
N SER A 297 -27.90 -22.84 8.60
CA SER A 297 -26.84 -23.76 9.00
C SER A 297 -26.27 -23.41 10.37
N SER A 298 -26.11 -24.41 11.23
CA SER A 298 -25.41 -24.25 12.51
C SER A 298 -23.89 -24.43 12.41
N LYS A 299 -23.36 -24.85 11.25
CA LYS A 299 -21.93 -25.13 11.09
C LYS A 299 -21.13 -23.83 10.84
N PRO A 300 -20.10 -23.55 11.65
CA PRO A 300 -19.17 -22.44 11.40
C PRO A 300 -18.51 -22.60 10.03
N THR A 301 -18.69 -21.62 9.16
CA THR A 301 -18.25 -21.69 7.76
C THR A 301 -17.49 -20.43 7.36
N ILE A 302 -16.41 -20.60 6.61
CA ILE A 302 -15.64 -19.50 6.01
C ILE A 302 -16.02 -19.38 4.54
N TYR A 303 -16.22 -18.13 4.09
CA TYR A 303 -16.45 -17.75 2.71
C TYR A 303 -15.36 -16.80 2.28
N THR A 304 -14.50 -17.21 1.35
CA THR A 304 -13.46 -16.36 0.77
C THR A 304 -13.95 -15.83 -0.56
N ILE A 305 -13.98 -14.52 -0.76
CA ILE A 305 -14.37 -13.90 -2.04
C ILE A 305 -13.13 -13.35 -2.72
N VAL A 306 -12.71 -13.95 -3.83
CA VAL A 306 -11.45 -13.62 -4.53
C VAL A 306 -11.64 -13.71 -6.06
N PRO A 307 -10.75 -13.12 -6.86
CA PRO A 307 -10.67 -13.39 -8.29
C PRO A 307 -10.64 -14.89 -8.58
N LYS A 308 -11.44 -15.32 -9.57
CA LYS A 308 -11.49 -16.72 -10.00
C LYS A 308 -10.24 -17.09 -10.81
N LYS A 309 -9.78 -18.33 -10.67
CA LYS A 309 -8.62 -18.87 -11.41
C LYS A 309 -8.82 -18.80 -12.93
N GLU A 310 -10.06 -18.88 -13.39
CA GLU A 310 -10.45 -18.78 -14.80
C GLU A 310 -10.52 -17.33 -15.31
N ASN A 311 -10.49 -16.32 -14.41
CA ASN A 311 -10.59 -14.91 -14.74
C ASN A 311 -9.53 -14.08 -13.97
N VAL A 312 -8.27 -14.46 -14.10
CA VAL A 312 -7.14 -13.78 -13.46
C VAL A 312 -6.73 -12.55 -14.28
N CYS A 313 -6.54 -11.42 -13.60
CA CYS A 313 -5.79 -10.28 -14.10
C CYS A 313 -4.55 -10.11 -13.21
N THR A 314 -3.38 -9.83 -13.78
CA THR A 314 -2.18 -9.54 -12.97
C THR A 314 -2.00 -8.06 -12.72
N TRP A 315 -1.15 -7.70 -11.74
CA TRP A 315 -0.77 -6.29 -11.54
C TRP A 315 -0.15 -5.66 -12.79
N TYR A 316 0.63 -6.41 -13.58
CA TYR A 316 1.25 -5.88 -14.79
C TYR A 316 0.22 -5.59 -15.89
N GLU A 317 -0.77 -6.46 -16.04
CA GLU A 317 -1.90 -6.25 -16.95
C GLU A 317 -2.75 -5.06 -16.51
N ALA A 318 -3.07 -4.99 -15.22
CA ALA A 318 -3.81 -3.87 -14.64
C ALA A 318 -3.09 -2.54 -14.91
N ARG A 319 -1.76 -2.48 -14.76
CA ARG A 319 -0.97 -1.29 -15.10
C ARG A 319 -1.08 -0.88 -16.56
N LYS A 320 -1.11 -1.84 -17.50
CA LYS A 320 -1.29 -1.56 -18.93
C LYS A 320 -2.68 -0.97 -19.20
N LEU A 321 -3.72 -1.56 -18.59
CA LEU A 321 -5.10 -1.09 -18.72
C LEU A 321 -5.28 0.30 -18.11
N LEU A 322 -4.74 0.55 -16.90
CA LEU A 322 -4.74 1.86 -16.25
C LEU A 322 -4.02 2.92 -17.08
N PHE A 323 -2.92 2.57 -17.77
CA PHE A 323 -2.25 3.51 -18.67
C PHE A 323 -3.12 3.86 -19.89
N ALA A 324 -3.79 2.88 -20.50
CA ALA A 324 -4.73 3.15 -21.59
C ALA A 324 -5.87 4.08 -21.13
N HIS A 325 -6.45 3.81 -19.96
CA HIS A 325 -7.49 4.63 -19.35
C HIS A 325 -7.01 6.04 -19.01
N TYR A 326 -5.76 6.18 -18.55
CA TYR A 326 -5.13 7.48 -18.34
C TYR A 326 -5.02 8.29 -19.64
N LEU A 327 -4.68 7.68 -20.77
CA LEU A 327 -4.63 8.40 -22.06
C LEU A 327 -6.03 8.84 -22.52
N GLU A 328 -7.06 8.05 -22.22
CA GLU A 328 -8.45 8.34 -22.57
C GLU A 328 -9.07 9.40 -21.65
N SER A 329 -8.74 9.40 -20.36
CA SER A 329 -9.38 10.22 -19.33
C SER A 329 -8.40 10.70 -18.24
N PRO A 330 -7.36 11.49 -18.57
CA PRO A 330 -6.36 11.87 -17.58
C PRO A 330 -6.92 12.91 -16.57
N PRO A 331 -6.49 12.89 -15.29
CA PRO A 331 -6.98 13.84 -14.29
C PRO A 331 -6.41 15.25 -14.49
N LEU A 332 -7.25 16.27 -14.48
CA LEU A 332 -6.82 17.66 -14.71
C LEU A 332 -5.77 18.12 -13.68
N GLN A 333 -5.87 17.64 -12.44
CA GLN A 333 -4.94 17.90 -11.35
C GLN A 333 -3.55 17.26 -11.50
N MET A 334 -3.29 16.46 -12.56
CA MET A 334 -1.98 15.85 -12.78
C MET A 334 -0.83 16.87 -12.69
N VAL A 335 0.23 16.53 -11.97
CA VAL A 335 1.42 17.38 -11.79
C VAL A 335 2.57 16.94 -12.70
N TRP A 336 2.55 15.68 -13.12
CA TRP A 336 3.52 15.13 -14.04
C TRP A 336 2.86 14.10 -14.97
N TYR A 337 3.51 13.80 -16.10
CA TYR A 337 3.04 12.76 -17.01
C TYR A 337 3.10 11.38 -16.34
N TYR A 338 2.05 10.58 -16.50
CA TYR A 338 2.00 9.21 -15.98
C TYR A 338 3.21 8.39 -16.41
N GLY A 339 3.88 7.77 -15.45
CA GLY A 339 4.97 6.87 -15.74
C GLY A 339 5.26 5.95 -14.57
N LEU A 340 4.19 5.36 -14.03
CA LEU A 340 4.28 4.28 -13.06
C LEU A 340 4.95 3.05 -13.69
N GLN A 341 5.96 2.54 -13.00
CA GLN A 341 6.66 1.32 -13.36
C GLN A 341 6.60 0.32 -12.20
N PHE A 342 6.28 -0.92 -12.57
CA PHE A 342 6.36 -2.07 -11.68
C PHE A 342 7.68 -2.78 -11.92
N THR A 343 8.36 -3.18 -10.85
CA THR A 343 9.62 -3.91 -10.96
C THR A 343 9.73 -5.00 -9.92
N PRO A 344 10.24 -6.19 -10.28
CA PRO A 344 10.48 -7.27 -9.33
C PRO A 344 11.87 -7.18 -8.69
N TYR A 345 12.60 -6.08 -8.90
CA TYR A 345 13.96 -5.89 -8.38
C TYR A 345 13.96 -4.75 -7.36
N LYS A 346 14.12 -5.08 -6.08
CA LYS A 346 14.08 -4.10 -4.98
C LYS A 346 15.10 -2.97 -5.17
N LEU A 347 16.35 -3.30 -5.52
CA LEU A 347 17.39 -2.32 -5.78
C LEU A 347 17.00 -1.33 -6.89
N ARG A 348 16.35 -1.80 -7.97
CA ARG A 348 15.88 -0.93 -9.05
C ARG A 348 14.77 0.00 -8.55
N HIS A 349 13.84 -0.51 -7.76
CA HIS A 349 12.81 0.30 -7.12
C HIS A 349 13.44 1.37 -6.22
N ASP A 350 14.40 1.02 -5.38
CA ASP A 350 15.04 1.93 -4.43
C ASP A 350 15.80 3.06 -5.13
N ILE A 351 16.53 2.74 -6.20
CA ILE A 351 17.19 3.75 -7.04
C ILE A 351 16.15 4.69 -7.65
N TYR A 352 15.07 4.16 -8.22
CA TYR A 352 14.02 4.98 -8.83
C TYR A 352 13.25 5.80 -7.79
N ALA A 353 12.94 5.25 -6.62
CA ALA A 353 12.27 5.95 -5.54
C ALA A 353 13.16 7.08 -4.98
N PHE A 354 14.47 6.85 -4.84
CA PHE A 354 15.40 7.90 -4.43
C PHE A 354 15.39 9.07 -5.42
N PHE A 355 15.66 8.81 -6.70
CA PHE A 355 15.79 9.89 -7.69
C PHE A 355 14.45 10.51 -8.11
N LEU A 356 13.40 9.72 -8.26
CA LEU A 356 12.13 10.17 -8.84
C LEU A 356 11.06 10.54 -7.79
N HIS A 357 11.22 10.10 -6.53
CA HIS A 357 10.32 10.49 -5.44
C HIS A 357 11.05 11.41 -4.47
N THR A 358 12.12 10.94 -3.84
CA THR A 358 12.79 11.66 -2.73
C THR A 358 13.44 12.96 -3.21
N VAL A 359 14.37 12.88 -4.16
CA VAL A 359 15.08 14.06 -4.68
C VAL A 359 14.11 15.07 -5.30
N VAL A 360 13.14 14.59 -6.11
CA VAL A 360 12.11 15.45 -6.71
C VAL A 360 11.26 16.15 -5.65
N ALA A 361 10.91 15.47 -4.55
CA ALA A 361 10.13 16.07 -3.48
C ALA A 361 10.89 17.21 -2.77
N TYR A 362 12.18 17.04 -2.48
CA TYR A 362 13.00 18.10 -1.88
C TYR A 362 13.20 19.28 -2.83
N ILE A 363 13.43 19.03 -4.12
CA ILE A 363 13.52 20.10 -5.12
C ILE A 363 12.20 20.87 -5.21
N ALA A 364 11.06 20.16 -5.22
CA ALA A 364 9.75 20.78 -5.26
C ALA A 364 9.47 21.63 -4.03
N ASP A 365 9.76 21.12 -2.82
CA ASP A 365 9.57 21.88 -1.58
C ASP A 365 10.53 23.09 -1.49
N PHE A 366 11.77 22.96 -1.96
CA PHE A 366 12.69 24.09 -2.06
C PHE A 366 12.18 25.17 -3.02
N ALA A 367 11.68 24.77 -4.19
CA ALA A 367 11.09 25.70 -5.15
C ALA A 367 9.84 26.39 -4.57
N LEU A 368 8.96 25.64 -3.89
CA LEU A 368 7.77 26.20 -3.22
C LEU A 368 8.16 27.18 -2.12
N PHE A 369 9.19 26.85 -1.32
CA PHE A 369 9.75 27.74 -0.30
C PHE A 369 10.26 29.05 -0.90
N CYS A 370 11.07 28.98 -1.97
CA CYS A 370 11.56 30.16 -2.69
C CYS A 370 10.42 31.02 -3.28
N LEU A 371 9.29 30.40 -3.63
CA LEU A 371 8.10 31.08 -4.14
C LEU A 371 7.14 31.57 -3.03
N GLY A 372 7.50 31.39 -1.75
CA GLY A 372 6.63 31.75 -0.61
C GLY A 372 5.35 30.91 -0.52
N LYS A 373 5.33 29.72 -1.12
CA LYS A 373 4.18 28.81 -1.13
C LYS A 373 4.30 27.73 -0.04
N PRO A 374 3.17 27.14 0.41
CA PRO A 374 3.20 26.04 1.36
C PRO A 374 4.00 24.85 0.83
N THR A 375 4.94 24.35 1.64
CA THR A 375 5.69 23.12 1.39
C THR A 375 4.96 21.91 1.96
N GLY A 376 5.36 20.71 1.56
CA GLY A 376 4.79 19.45 2.05
C GLY A 376 4.88 18.28 1.07
N VAL A 377 5.54 18.45 -0.07
CA VAL A 377 5.73 17.40 -1.08
C VAL A 377 6.56 16.25 -0.50
N VAL A 378 7.55 16.54 0.35
CA VAL A 378 8.31 15.50 1.07
C VAL A 378 7.39 14.67 1.95
N LYS A 379 6.52 15.30 2.75
CA LYS A 379 5.55 14.60 3.61
C LYS A 379 4.56 13.74 2.82
N ILE A 380 4.18 14.16 1.60
CA ILE A 380 3.33 13.35 0.71
C ILE A 380 4.08 12.08 0.30
N HIS A 381 5.34 12.19 -0.12
CA HIS A 381 6.14 11.03 -0.53
C HIS A 381 6.48 10.11 0.65
N GLU A 382 6.75 10.64 1.85
CA GLU A 382 6.94 9.83 3.07
C GLU A 382 5.69 8.98 3.37
N ARG A 383 4.49 9.56 3.25
CA ARG A 383 3.23 8.83 3.42
C ARG A 383 3.04 7.76 2.34
N LEU A 384 3.37 8.07 1.09
CA LEU A 384 3.30 7.10 -0.01
C LEU A 384 4.28 5.95 0.18
N ALA A 385 5.52 6.23 0.60
CA ALA A 385 6.52 5.22 0.90
C ALA A 385 6.03 4.25 1.99
N LYS A 386 5.45 4.78 3.08
CA LYS A 386 4.81 3.97 4.13
C LYS A 386 3.66 3.11 3.61
N GLN A 387 2.82 3.65 2.72
CA GLN A 387 1.74 2.87 2.10
C GLN A 387 2.28 1.74 1.23
N ILE A 388 3.30 2.01 0.40
CA ILE A 388 3.94 1.00 -0.47
C ILE A 388 4.58 -0.11 0.37
N SER A 389 5.37 0.23 1.38
CA SER A 389 6.02 -0.76 2.24
C SER A 389 4.99 -1.63 2.98
N SER A 390 3.85 -1.06 3.36
CA SER A 390 2.79 -1.78 4.06
C SER A 390 2.08 -2.86 3.21
N VAL A 391 2.10 -2.71 1.88
CA VAL A 391 1.50 -3.68 0.95
C VAL A 391 2.52 -4.62 0.30
N GLU A 392 3.81 -4.31 0.40
CA GLU A 392 4.92 -5.04 -0.24
C GLU A 392 4.83 -6.55 0.01
N TYR A 393 4.53 -6.97 1.25
CA TYR A 393 4.44 -8.39 1.61
C TYR A 393 3.39 -9.15 0.78
N PHE A 394 2.27 -8.50 0.45
CA PHE A 394 1.15 -9.12 -0.26
C PHE A 394 1.36 -9.13 -1.78
N VAL A 395 2.08 -8.15 -2.31
CA VAL A 395 2.26 -8.01 -3.77
C VAL A 395 3.57 -8.62 -4.28
N THR A 396 4.38 -9.18 -3.39
CA THR A 396 5.63 -9.90 -3.70
C THR A 396 5.51 -11.41 -3.47
N ARG A 397 4.28 -11.92 -3.31
CA ARG A 397 3.98 -13.33 -3.07
C ARG A 397 2.82 -13.77 -3.95
N HIS A 398 2.85 -15.01 -4.39
CA HIS A 398 1.77 -15.63 -5.14
C HIS A 398 0.91 -16.44 -4.17
N TYR A 399 -0.29 -15.95 -3.89
CA TYR A 399 -1.25 -16.64 -3.05
C TYR A 399 -2.18 -17.53 -3.88
N HIS A 400 -2.60 -18.63 -3.28
CA HIS A 400 -3.58 -19.56 -3.81
C HIS A 400 -4.74 -19.63 -2.81
N PHE A 401 -5.74 -18.79 -3.04
CA PHE A 401 -6.97 -18.79 -2.27
C PHE A 401 -7.94 -19.86 -2.81
N HIS A 402 -8.57 -20.59 -1.91
CA HIS A 402 -9.72 -21.45 -2.23
C HIS A 402 -11.00 -20.71 -1.84
N ASP A 403 -12.05 -20.91 -2.62
CA ASP A 403 -13.33 -20.21 -2.49
C ASP A 403 -14.54 -21.13 -2.79
N ASN A 404 -14.39 -22.43 -2.53
CA ASN A 404 -15.40 -23.46 -2.78
C ASN A 404 -16.74 -23.19 -2.08
N ASN A 405 -16.74 -22.74 -0.83
CA ASN A 405 -17.94 -22.38 -0.07
C ASN A 405 -18.61 -21.15 -0.68
N THR A 406 -17.84 -20.14 -1.11
CA THR A 406 -18.37 -18.97 -1.82
C THR A 406 -18.95 -19.35 -3.19
N GLU A 407 -18.32 -20.26 -3.91
CA GLU A 407 -18.85 -20.79 -5.18
C GLU A 407 -20.13 -21.61 -4.97
N ASN A 408 -20.16 -22.46 -3.96
CA ASN A 408 -21.36 -23.22 -3.60
C ASN A 408 -22.51 -22.28 -3.20
N LEU A 409 -22.22 -21.22 -2.45
CA LEU A 409 -23.20 -20.18 -2.13
C LEU A 409 -23.76 -19.52 -3.39
N TRP A 410 -22.89 -19.12 -4.33
CA TRP A 410 -23.32 -18.53 -5.60
C TRP A 410 -24.22 -19.49 -6.40
N ASN A 411 -23.87 -20.77 -6.45
CA ASN A 411 -24.62 -21.77 -7.20
C ASN A 411 -25.98 -22.12 -6.58
N GLU A 412 -26.13 -21.98 -5.27
CA GLU A 412 -27.39 -22.23 -4.55
C GLU A 412 -28.39 -21.08 -4.67
N MET A 413 -27.93 -19.86 -4.97
CA MET A 413 -28.80 -18.71 -5.17
C MET A 413 -29.66 -18.89 -6.43
N ASN A 414 -30.93 -18.49 -6.34
CA ASN A 414 -31.80 -18.39 -7.52
C ASN A 414 -31.38 -17.20 -8.41
N GLU A 415 -31.91 -17.13 -9.62
CA GLU A 415 -31.48 -16.12 -10.61
C GLU A 415 -31.80 -14.69 -10.16
N GLU A 416 -32.94 -14.47 -9.50
CA GLU A 416 -33.32 -13.17 -8.92
C GLU A 416 -32.30 -12.74 -7.83
N ASP A 417 -31.90 -13.65 -6.95
CA ASP A 417 -30.91 -13.39 -5.91
C ASP A 417 -29.51 -13.14 -6.51
N LYS A 418 -29.12 -13.85 -7.57
CA LYS A 418 -27.85 -13.60 -8.30
C LYS A 418 -27.83 -12.25 -8.98
N GLU A 419 -28.96 -11.76 -9.49
CA GLU A 419 -29.08 -10.43 -10.07
C GLU A 419 -29.02 -9.36 -8.98
N LEU A 420 -29.81 -9.52 -7.92
CA LEU A 420 -29.91 -8.54 -6.84
C LEU A 420 -28.67 -8.49 -5.95
N PHE A 421 -28.03 -9.63 -5.68
CA PHE A 421 -26.87 -9.75 -4.78
C PHE A 421 -25.69 -10.34 -5.54
N ASN A 422 -25.35 -9.75 -6.69
CA ASN A 422 -24.26 -10.24 -7.53
C ASN A 422 -22.89 -10.08 -6.85
N PHE A 423 -22.11 -11.17 -6.82
CA PHE A 423 -20.69 -11.16 -6.43
C PHE A 423 -19.84 -12.10 -7.29
N ASP A 424 -20.25 -12.29 -8.56
CA ASP A 424 -19.59 -13.21 -9.49
C ASP A 424 -18.30 -12.62 -10.07
N MET A 425 -17.18 -13.10 -9.53
CA MET A 425 -15.84 -12.73 -10.02
C MET A 425 -15.45 -13.43 -11.33
N LYS A 426 -16.15 -14.50 -11.75
CA LYS A 426 -15.84 -15.25 -12.97
C LYS A 426 -16.15 -14.44 -14.24
N ASN A 427 -17.29 -13.76 -14.26
CA ASN A 427 -17.76 -13.01 -15.43
C ASN A 427 -17.41 -11.51 -15.36
N MET A 428 -16.63 -11.08 -14.37
CA MET A 428 -16.23 -9.68 -14.23
C MET A 428 -15.27 -9.27 -15.36
N LYS A 429 -15.60 -8.18 -16.06
CA LYS A 429 -14.74 -7.61 -17.11
C LYS A 429 -13.70 -6.66 -16.52
N TRP A 430 -12.47 -7.15 -16.33
CA TRP A 430 -11.38 -6.38 -15.72
C TRP A 430 -11.10 -5.01 -16.37
N ARG A 431 -11.13 -4.93 -17.70
CA ARG A 431 -10.93 -3.65 -18.42
C ARG A 431 -11.96 -2.61 -18.01
N ASP A 432 -13.23 -3.00 -17.99
CA ASP A 432 -14.36 -2.12 -17.66
C ASP A 432 -14.32 -1.75 -16.18
N TYR A 433 -14.05 -2.73 -15.30
CA TYR A 433 -13.94 -2.49 -13.87
C TYR A 433 -12.82 -1.51 -13.52
N LEU A 434 -11.62 -1.72 -14.07
CA LEU A 434 -10.48 -0.82 -13.83
C LEU A 434 -10.72 0.57 -14.42
N PHE A 435 -11.46 0.69 -15.54
CA PHE A 435 -11.86 2.00 -16.09
C PHE A 435 -12.78 2.75 -15.13
N LYS A 436 -13.80 2.05 -14.60
CA LYS A 436 -14.76 2.61 -13.64
C LYS A 436 -14.08 2.99 -12.33
N SER A 437 -13.19 2.14 -11.81
CA SER A 437 -12.40 2.40 -10.60
C SER A 437 -11.50 3.63 -10.79
N PHE A 438 -10.79 3.70 -11.91
CA PHE A 438 -9.95 4.84 -12.28
C PHE A 438 -10.77 6.15 -12.36
N THR A 439 -11.86 6.14 -13.12
CA THR A 439 -12.72 7.32 -13.29
C THR A 439 -13.38 7.72 -11.98
N GLY A 440 -13.78 6.74 -11.18
CA GLY A 440 -14.32 6.94 -9.83
C GLY A 440 -13.35 7.65 -8.90
N CYS A 441 -12.05 7.33 -8.95
CA CYS A 441 -11.03 8.07 -8.17
C CYS A 441 -10.98 9.55 -8.58
N ASN A 442 -11.04 9.85 -9.88
CA ASN A 442 -11.06 11.24 -10.37
C ASN A 442 -12.32 11.98 -9.90
N VAL A 443 -13.49 11.34 -9.99
CA VAL A 443 -14.77 11.95 -9.61
C VAL A 443 -14.89 12.15 -8.11
N TYR A 444 -14.65 11.10 -7.31
CA TYR A 444 -14.97 11.13 -5.88
C TYR A 444 -13.81 11.57 -4.98
N LEU A 445 -12.56 11.29 -5.36
CA LEU A 445 -11.38 11.66 -4.57
C LEU A 445 -10.79 12.99 -5.03
N LEU A 446 -10.59 13.16 -6.35
CA LEU A 446 -10.08 14.42 -6.91
C LEU A 446 -11.17 15.49 -7.12
N LYS A 447 -12.45 15.11 -7.00
CA LYS A 447 -13.60 16.02 -7.19
C LYS A 447 -13.63 16.67 -8.57
N GLU A 448 -13.25 15.92 -9.61
CA GLU A 448 -13.27 16.38 -11.00
C GLU A 448 -14.51 15.85 -11.73
N SER A 449 -15.30 16.75 -12.32
CA SER A 449 -16.32 16.39 -13.29
C SER A 449 -15.67 16.14 -14.66
N GLY A 450 -16.20 15.20 -15.45
CA GLY A 450 -15.69 14.88 -16.80
C GLY A 450 -15.79 16.02 -17.82
N GLU A 451 -16.35 17.17 -17.44
CA GLU A 451 -16.60 18.32 -18.31
C GLU A 451 -15.32 18.97 -18.87
N LYS A 452 -14.19 18.84 -18.16
CA LYS A 452 -12.89 19.44 -18.55
C LYS A 452 -11.92 18.46 -19.19
N ILE A 453 -12.41 17.35 -19.74
CA ILE A 453 -11.56 16.30 -20.29
C ILE A 453 -10.63 16.77 -21.43
N SER A 454 -11.10 17.70 -22.28
CA SER A 454 -10.30 18.26 -23.37
C SER A 454 -9.13 19.09 -22.85
N GLU A 455 -9.35 19.86 -21.78
CA GLU A 455 -8.30 20.62 -21.10
C GLU A 455 -7.27 19.69 -20.45
N ALA A 456 -7.75 18.64 -19.78
CA ALA A 456 -6.90 17.63 -19.17
C ALA A 456 -6.02 16.93 -20.22
N LYS A 457 -6.59 16.53 -21.37
CA LYS A 457 -5.83 15.94 -22.49
C LYS A 457 -4.77 16.89 -23.05
N ARG A 458 -5.08 18.18 -23.18
CA ARG A 458 -4.09 19.19 -23.60
C ARG A 458 -2.94 19.29 -22.60
N LYS A 459 -3.25 19.38 -21.30
CA LYS A 459 -2.25 19.40 -20.23
C LYS A 459 -1.40 18.13 -20.23
N MET A 460 -2.01 16.96 -20.42
CA MET A 460 -1.28 15.68 -20.53
C MET A 460 -0.28 15.70 -21.68
N LYS A 461 -0.66 16.19 -22.87
CA LYS A 461 0.24 16.30 -24.03
C LYS A 461 1.42 17.23 -23.75
N ILE A 462 1.18 18.37 -23.10
CA ILE A 462 2.25 19.29 -22.67
C ILE A 462 3.19 18.59 -21.68
N LEU A 463 2.65 17.94 -20.66
CA LEU A 463 3.44 17.21 -19.67
C LEU A 463 4.21 16.04 -20.29
N PHE A 464 3.69 15.40 -21.33
CA PHE A 464 4.43 14.40 -22.09
C PHE A 464 5.66 15.00 -22.77
N VAL A 465 5.53 16.14 -23.45
CA VAL A 465 6.66 16.85 -24.07
C VAL A 465 7.68 17.25 -23.01
N VAL A 466 7.23 17.83 -21.89
CA VAL A 466 8.11 18.17 -20.74
C VAL A 466 8.82 16.93 -20.20
N HIS A 467 8.11 15.81 -20.07
CA HIS A 467 8.69 14.56 -19.59
C HIS A 467 9.79 14.03 -20.53
N CYS A 468 9.55 14.06 -21.85
CA CYS A 468 10.53 13.67 -22.85
C CYS A 468 11.74 14.61 -22.86
N ALA A 469 11.51 15.93 -22.86
CA ALA A 469 12.57 16.93 -22.79
C ALA A 469 13.44 16.76 -21.53
N THR A 470 12.81 16.51 -20.38
CA THR A 470 13.53 16.26 -19.12
C THR A 470 14.40 15.01 -19.20
N LYS A 471 13.91 13.92 -19.81
CA LYS A 471 14.72 12.71 -20.03
C LYS A 471 15.92 12.98 -20.94
N VAL A 472 15.72 13.70 -22.04
CA VAL A 472 16.80 14.07 -22.96
C VAL A 472 17.83 14.95 -22.24
N LEU A 473 17.39 15.94 -21.47
CA LEU A 473 18.27 16.79 -20.67
C LEU A 473 19.09 15.97 -19.66
N LEU A 474 18.46 15.07 -18.90
CA LEU A 474 19.16 14.22 -17.94
C LEU A 474 20.19 13.30 -18.60
N LEU A 475 19.86 12.72 -19.76
CA LEU A 475 20.79 11.91 -20.55
C LEU A 475 21.97 12.74 -21.06
N TYR A 476 21.71 13.97 -21.52
CA TYR A 476 22.75 14.90 -21.96
C TYR A 476 23.67 15.32 -20.79
N LEU A 477 23.11 15.63 -19.62
CA LEU A 477 23.88 15.96 -18.42
C LEU A 477 24.72 14.76 -17.95
N LEU A 478 24.17 13.55 -17.99
CA LEU A 478 24.92 12.34 -17.70
C LEU A 478 26.05 12.12 -18.70
N TYR A 479 25.79 12.30 -19.99
CA TYR A 479 26.82 12.23 -21.04
C TYR A 479 27.94 13.25 -20.78
N LYS A 480 27.61 14.51 -20.46
CA LYS A 480 28.59 15.54 -20.11
C LYS A 480 29.39 15.20 -18.86
N PHE A 481 28.74 14.65 -17.83
CA PHE A 481 29.41 14.20 -16.62
C PHE A 481 30.39 13.06 -16.91
N VAL A 482 29.96 12.03 -17.64
CA VAL A 482 30.84 10.90 -18.03
C VAL A 482 31.99 11.39 -18.91
N PHE A 483 31.71 12.24 -19.90
CA PHE A 483 32.73 12.85 -20.75
C PHE A 483 33.74 13.66 -19.92
N PHE A 484 33.29 14.41 -18.93
CA PHE A 484 34.17 15.17 -18.03
C PHE A 484 35.02 14.25 -17.14
N VAL A 485 34.47 13.14 -16.64
CA VAL A 485 35.21 12.17 -15.82
C VAL A 485 36.23 11.39 -16.65
N LEU A 486 35.87 10.96 -17.86
CA LEU A 486 36.74 10.18 -18.75
C LEU A 486 37.82 11.03 -19.42
N ASN A 487 37.52 12.28 -19.79
CA ASN A 487 38.50 13.21 -20.37
C ASN A 487 39.17 14.07 -19.29
N ARG A 488 39.23 13.59 -18.04
CA ARG A 488 40.15 14.20 -17.08
C ARG A 488 41.56 13.95 -17.61
N PRO A 489 42.36 15.00 -17.88
CA PRO A 489 43.73 14.79 -18.30
C PRO A 489 44.46 14.03 -17.20
N LEU A 490 44.94 12.84 -17.52
CA LEU A 490 46.06 12.23 -16.82
C LEU A 490 47.27 13.03 -17.29
N ASP A 491 47.66 14.04 -16.53
CA ASP A 491 48.92 14.73 -16.81
C ASP A 491 50.05 13.72 -16.54
N LEU A 492 50.54 13.12 -17.61
CA LEU A 492 51.72 12.25 -17.63
C LEU A 492 52.93 13.16 -17.79
N PHE A 493 53.78 13.18 -16.77
CA PHE A 493 55.06 13.87 -16.83
C PHE A 493 56.15 12.84 -17.10
N THR A 494 56.92 13.07 -18.15
CA THR A 494 58.10 12.28 -18.51
C THR A 494 59.31 13.21 -18.39
N PHE A 495 60.34 12.79 -17.66
CA PHE A 495 61.53 13.58 -17.41
C PHE A 495 62.68 13.03 -18.25
N SER A 496 63.27 13.87 -19.13
CA SER A 496 64.44 13.54 -19.93
C SER A 496 65.70 14.17 -19.33
N GLY A 497 66.80 13.40 -19.35
CA GLY A 497 68.09 13.82 -18.84
C GLY A 497 68.79 14.86 -19.71
N PRO A 498 69.83 15.53 -19.19
CA PRO A 498 70.58 16.53 -19.93
C PRO A 498 71.23 15.89 -21.16
N MET A 499 71.02 16.50 -22.33
CA MET A 499 71.36 16.02 -23.69
C MET A 499 70.37 15.07 -24.39
N GLY A 500 69.19 14.79 -23.81
CA GLY A 500 68.13 14.06 -24.51
C GLY A 500 68.29 12.53 -24.58
N GLU A 501 69.29 11.98 -23.87
CA GLU A 501 69.39 10.53 -23.60
C GLU A 501 69.04 10.27 -22.14
N SER A 502 67.88 9.66 -21.88
CA SER A 502 67.50 9.18 -20.54
C SER A 502 67.28 7.67 -20.52
N ASP A 503 68.08 6.95 -19.73
CA ASP A 503 67.90 5.52 -19.43
C ASP A 503 66.86 5.27 -18.30
N ILE A 504 66.10 6.29 -17.87
CA ILE A 504 65.06 6.15 -16.83
C ILE A 504 63.86 7.04 -17.17
N ASP A 505 62.77 6.42 -17.63
CA ASP A 505 61.46 7.05 -17.68
C ASP A 505 60.81 6.96 -16.28
N VAL A 506 60.63 8.11 -15.61
CA VAL A 506 59.82 8.19 -14.39
C VAL A 506 58.46 8.74 -14.76
N THR A 507 57.45 7.87 -14.79
CA THR A 507 56.06 8.27 -15.01
C THR A 507 55.36 8.54 -13.69
N VAL A 508 54.98 9.79 -13.43
CA VAL A 508 54.15 10.14 -12.26
C VAL A 508 52.70 10.23 -12.69
N VAL A 509 51.85 9.35 -12.13
CA VAL A 509 50.40 9.39 -12.34
C VAL A 509 49.75 10.16 -11.21
N ILE A 510 49.37 11.42 -11.43
CA ILE A 510 48.61 12.19 -10.45
C ILE A 510 47.12 11.95 -10.68
N GLY A 511 46.55 10.99 -9.96
CA GLY A 511 45.10 10.77 -9.90
C GLY A 511 44.51 11.37 -8.62
N GLY A 512 43.92 12.57 -8.67
CA GLY A 512 43.14 13.09 -7.54
C GLY A 512 43.04 14.62 -7.46
N TRP A 513 42.16 15.09 -6.56
CA TRP A 513 41.83 16.50 -6.24
C TRP A 513 42.98 17.29 -5.59
N LEU A 514 44.20 17.17 -6.09
CA LEU A 514 45.30 18.03 -5.68
C LEU A 514 45.38 19.18 -6.68
N GLU A 515 45.25 20.40 -6.15
CA GLU A 515 45.49 21.63 -6.89
C GLU A 515 46.79 21.52 -7.69
N ARG A 516 46.80 22.10 -8.91
CA ARG A 516 47.98 22.13 -9.79
C ARG A 516 49.21 22.62 -9.03
N PHE A 517 50.05 21.69 -8.56
CA PHE A 517 51.40 22.02 -8.15
C PHE A 517 52.28 21.94 -9.39
N VAL A 518 52.50 23.10 -10.00
CA VAL A 518 53.59 23.27 -10.95
C VAL A 518 54.82 23.53 -10.09
N CYS A 519 55.68 22.53 -9.94
CA CYS A 519 56.98 22.69 -9.32
C CYS A 519 57.98 22.93 -10.46
N ASP A 520 58.35 24.19 -10.69
CA ASP A 520 59.17 24.60 -11.84
C ASP A 520 60.65 24.21 -11.70
N THR A 521 61.11 23.79 -10.52
CA THR A 521 62.51 23.43 -10.28
C THR A 521 62.64 22.36 -9.20
N TRP A 522 63.49 21.36 -9.44
CA TRP A 522 63.89 20.35 -8.46
C TRP A 522 65.39 20.42 -8.22
N GLU A 523 65.82 20.25 -6.97
CA GLU A 523 67.23 20.23 -6.57
C GLU A 523 67.56 18.87 -5.94
N VAL A 524 68.55 18.17 -6.48
CA VAL A 524 69.07 16.93 -5.87
C VAL A 524 69.95 17.35 -4.70
N LYS A 525 69.42 17.27 -3.47
CA LYS A 525 70.22 17.51 -2.27
C LYS A 525 71.22 16.37 -2.05
N GLU A 526 72.46 16.76 -1.82
CA GLU A 526 73.65 15.93 -1.71
C GLU A 526 73.53 14.74 -0.72
N ASP A 527 74.36 13.72 -0.98
CA ASP A 527 74.66 12.54 -0.14
C ASP A 527 73.61 11.43 0.01
N CYS A 528 73.07 10.95 -1.11
CA CYS A 528 72.51 9.60 -1.18
C CYS A 528 73.57 8.62 -1.73
N GLY A 529 74.33 8.00 -0.82
CA GLY A 529 75.42 7.07 -1.14
C GLY A 529 74.99 5.77 -1.85
N VAL A 530 75.98 5.14 -2.50
CA VAL A 530 75.87 3.88 -3.25
C VAL A 530 75.64 2.69 -2.29
N SER A 531 74.57 1.92 -2.50
CA SER A 531 74.50 0.50 -2.08
C SER A 531 73.64 -0.29 -3.07
N ASP A 532 73.88 -1.60 -3.21
CA ASP A 532 73.45 -2.52 -4.29
C ASP A 532 71.93 -2.63 -4.62
N HIS A 533 71.08 -1.78 -4.05
CA HIS A 533 69.69 -1.58 -4.44
C HIS A 533 69.42 -0.07 -4.58
N ASN A 534 69.63 0.48 -5.78
CA ASN A 534 69.30 1.87 -6.07
C ASN A 534 67.80 2.11 -5.81
N CYS A 535 67.51 2.90 -4.78
CA CYS A 535 66.17 3.35 -4.44
C CYS A 535 66.09 4.83 -4.82
N ILE A 536 65.37 5.17 -5.89
CA ILE A 536 65.12 6.58 -6.23
C ILE A 536 64.07 7.09 -5.25
N LEU A 537 64.45 8.03 -4.39
CA LEU A 537 63.55 8.61 -3.38
C LEU A 537 62.98 9.91 -3.96
N ILE A 538 61.80 9.82 -4.57
CA ILE A 538 61.10 10.98 -5.12
C ILE A 538 60.29 11.59 -3.98
N GLY A 539 60.83 12.64 -3.35
CA GLY A 539 60.13 13.41 -2.35
C GLY A 539 59.32 14.51 -3.02
N VAL A 540 58.06 14.24 -3.37
CA VAL A 540 57.13 15.30 -3.80
C VAL A 540 56.67 16.07 -2.57
N GLU A 541 56.88 17.39 -2.54
CA GLU A 541 56.41 18.22 -1.43
C GLU A 541 54.88 18.04 -1.28
N GLY A 542 54.45 17.53 -0.12
CA GLY A 542 53.05 17.25 0.20
C GLY A 542 52.64 15.77 0.30
N VAL A 543 53.43 14.82 -0.22
CA VAL A 543 53.13 13.38 -0.08
C VAL A 543 54.41 12.59 0.25
N ARG A 544 54.57 12.18 1.51
CA ARG A 544 55.65 11.27 1.94
C ARG A 544 55.26 9.81 1.67
N GLY A 545 55.77 9.22 0.59
CA GLY A 545 55.68 7.79 0.32
C GLY A 545 56.92 7.27 -0.42
N LYS A 546 57.47 6.11 -0.02
CA LYS A 546 58.61 5.48 -0.70
C LYS A 546 58.12 4.50 -1.77
N PHE A 547 58.51 4.70 -3.03
CA PHE A 547 58.26 3.74 -4.11
C PHE A 547 59.58 3.10 -4.57
N LYS A 548 59.57 1.78 -4.82
CA LYS A 548 60.74 0.99 -5.27
C LYS A 548 60.54 0.53 -6.71
N SER A 549 61.55 0.75 -7.55
CA SER A 549 61.67 0.15 -8.89
C SER A 549 62.97 -0.65 -8.99
N LYS A 550 63.00 -1.72 -9.80
CA LYS A 550 64.19 -2.55 -10.06
C LYS A 550 64.84 -2.12 -11.38
N ILE A 551 65.92 -1.34 -11.32
CA ILE A 551 66.73 -1.01 -12.51
C ILE A 551 68.13 -1.61 -12.35
N LYS A 552 68.67 -2.22 -13.41
CA LYS A 552 70.00 -2.87 -13.45
C LYS A 552 70.99 -2.04 -14.27
N LYS A 553 72.05 -1.56 -13.58
CA LYS A 553 73.30 -0.92 -14.03
C LYS A 553 73.22 0.51 -14.60
N TRP A 554 74.21 1.32 -14.22
CA TRP A 554 74.49 2.68 -14.71
C TRP A 554 75.98 2.77 -15.05
N ARG A 555 76.35 3.38 -16.18
CA ARG A 555 77.73 3.82 -16.46
C ARG A 555 77.78 5.32 -16.16
N GLY A 556 78.59 5.69 -15.17
CA GLY A 556 78.56 7.01 -14.55
C GLY A 556 79.10 8.11 -15.43
N TRP A 557 78.75 9.35 -15.07
CA TRP A 557 79.50 10.57 -15.35
C TRP A 557 79.31 11.55 -14.16
N SER A 558 80.31 12.39 -13.94
CA SER A 558 80.54 13.20 -12.75
C SER A 558 79.62 14.42 -12.61
N MET A 559 79.48 14.84 -11.36
CA MET A 559 78.72 15.98 -10.82
C MET A 559 78.70 17.25 -11.67
N GLY A 560 77.48 17.76 -11.87
CA GLY A 560 77.13 19.13 -12.19
C GLY A 560 75.62 19.29 -11.96
N ASN A 561 75.17 20.42 -11.44
CA ASN A 561 73.74 20.69 -11.21
C ASN A 561 72.95 20.46 -12.51
N VAL A 562 72.12 19.42 -12.53
CA VAL A 562 71.32 19.04 -13.69
C VAL A 562 70.02 19.83 -13.65
N ASN A 563 69.84 20.72 -14.62
CA ASN A 563 68.59 21.44 -14.82
C ASN A 563 67.67 20.57 -15.69
N TRP A 564 66.58 20.07 -15.10
CA TRP A 564 65.61 19.21 -15.79
C TRP A 564 64.53 20.09 -16.41
N GLU A 565 64.37 20.05 -17.73
CA GLU A 565 63.25 20.72 -18.40
C GLU A 565 62.00 19.83 -18.36
N MET A 566 60.90 20.37 -17.86
CA MET A 566 59.63 19.67 -17.77
C MET A 566 58.88 19.79 -19.09
N PHE A 567 58.71 18.67 -19.79
CA PHE A 567 57.89 18.62 -21.01
C PHE A 567 56.54 18.01 -20.68
N LYS A 568 55.47 18.65 -21.14
CA LYS A 568 54.14 18.03 -21.15
C LYS A 568 54.10 17.06 -22.32
N SER A 569 53.99 15.75 -22.07
CA SER A 569 53.74 14.82 -23.18
C SER A 569 52.35 15.10 -23.73
N GLU A 570 52.21 15.24 -25.05
CA GLU A 570 50.90 15.36 -25.71
C GLU A 570 50.00 14.15 -25.47
#